data_AF-A0A382AD34-F1
#
_entry.id   AF-A0A382AD34-F1
#
_cell.length_a   1.000
_cell.length_b   1.000
_cell.length_c   1.000
_cell.angle_alpha   90.00
_cell.angle_beta   90.00
_cell.angle_gamma   90.00
#
_symmetry.space_group_name_H-M   'P 1'
#
loop_
_entity.id
_entity.type
_entity.pdbx_description
1 polymer ?
#
loop_
_entity_poly.entity_id
_entity_poly.type
_entity_poly.pdbx_seq_one_letter_code
_entity_poly.pdbx_strand_id
1 'polypeptide(L)' 'MRRYDTLINPEIEGLLDTTESKFGLVVLGARRARQITSYYGQLGEGLGASVPPQITSTFRKPLSMALEEVSV' A
#
# COMPACT_ATOMS: atom_id res chain seq x y z
N MET A 1 1.99 21.69 1.99
CA MET A 1 1.20 21.03 3.04
C MET A 1 2.10 19.99 3.72
N ARG A 2 2.23 20.02 5.05
CA ARG A 2 3.10 19.08 5.78
C ARG A 2 2.42 17.71 5.74
N ARG A 3 2.96 16.75 4.98
CA ARG A 3 2.46 15.36 5.00
C ARG A 3 2.88 14.74 6.33
N TYR A 4 1.91 14.32 7.12
CA TYR A 4 2.15 13.59 8.36
C TYR A 4 1.97 12.10 8.09
N ASP A 5 2.88 11.27 8.57
CA ASP A 5 2.75 9.81 8.54
C ASP A 5 1.69 9.36 9.58
N THR A 6 0.41 9.59 9.26
CA THR A 6 -0.74 9.19 10.08
C THR A 6 -1.65 8.27 9.29
N LEU A 7 -2.58 7.59 9.96
CA LEU A 7 -3.60 6.76 9.29
C LEU A 7 -4.60 7.57 8.44
N ILE A 8 -4.63 8.90 8.59
CA ILE A 8 -5.52 9.78 7.83
C ILE A 8 -4.91 10.15 6.46
N ASN A 9 -3.61 9.89 6.26
CA ASN A 9 -2.93 10.12 4.99
C ASN A 9 -2.57 8.77 4.34
N PRO A 10 -2.97 8.51 3.09
CA PRO A 10 -3.80 9.36 2.21
C PRO A 10 -5.25 9.51 2.67
N GLU A 11 -5.91 10.59 2.26
CA GLU A 11 -7.31 10.90 2.59
C GLU A 11 -8.25 9.83 2.04
N ILE A 12 -9.28 9.47 2.81
CA ILE A 12 -10.16 8.34 2.48
C ILE A 12 -11.03 8.63 1.26
N GLU A 13 -11.39 9.89 1.03
CA GLU A 13 -12.19 10.34 -0.11
C GLU A 13 -11.51 9.97 -1.43
N GLY A 14 -10.23 10.34 -1.59
CA GLY A 14 -9.46 9.99 -2.78
C GLY A 14 -9.28 8.49 -2.97
N LEU A 15 -9.14 7.73 -1.88
CA LEU A 15 -9.09 6.27 -1.95
C LEU A 15 -10.41 5.65 -2.39
N LEU A 16 -11.54 6.20 -1.96
CA LEU A 16 -12.86 5.68 -2.34
C LEU A 16 -13.17 5.92 -3.82
N ASP A 17 -12.59 6.95 -4.45
CA ASP A 17 -12.71 7.18 -5.89
C ASP A 17 -12.01 6.11 -6.75
N THR A 18 -11.09 5.33 -6.16
CA THR A 18 -10.32 4.29 -6.88
C THR A 18 -11.03 2.94 -6.96
N THR A 19 -12.12 2.73 -6.22
CA THR A 19 -12.82 1.44 -6.16
C THR A 19 -14.33 1.61 -6.09
N GLU A 20 -15.08 0.62 -6.56
CA GLU A 20 -16.55 0.67 -6.60
C GLU A 20 -17.22 0.58 -5.21
N SER A 21 -16.49 0.17 -4.17
CA SER A 21 -17.04 0.07 -2.81
C SER A 21 -15.97 0.11 -1.73
N LYS A 22 -16.38 0.51 -0.52
CA LYS A 22 -15.53 0.47 0.69
C LYS A 22 -14.94 -0.93 0.94
N PHE A 23 -15.69 -1.98 0.62
CA PHE A 23 -15.22 -3.36 0.75
C PHE A 23 -14.16 -3.71 -0.32
N GLY A 24 -14.33 -3.20 -1.54
CA GLY A 24 -13.35 -3.30 -2.62
C GLY A 24 -12.01 -2.68 -2.22
N LEU A 25 -12.03 -1.47 -1.67
CA LEU A 25 -10.84 -0.80 -1.14
C LEU A 25 -10.13 -1.64 -0.06
N VAL A 26 -10.87 -2.21 0.88
CA VAL A 26 -10.31 -3.07 1.94
C VAL A 26 -9.61 -4.29 1.34
N VAL A 27 -10.26 -4.97 0.38
CA VAL A 27 -9.68 -6.16 -0.26
C VAL A 27 -8.45 -5.80 -1.09
N LEU A 28 -8.50 -4.71 -1.85
CA LEU A 28 -7.40 -4.21 -2.67
C LEU A 28 -6.18 -3.88 -1.81
N GLY A 29 -6.35 -3.01 -0.81
CA GLY A 29 -5.29 -2.60 0.11
C GLY A 29 -4.71 -3.79 0.89
N ALA A 30 -5.55 -4.70 1.39
CA ALA A 30 -5.08 -5.87 2.14
C ALA A 30 -4.29 -6.85 1.27
N ARG A 31 -4.73 -7.12 0.03
CA ARG A 31 -3.99 -7.97 -0.91
C ARG A 31 -2.65 -7.36 -1.26
N ARG A 32 -2.64 -6.06 -1.57
CA ARG A 32 -1.40 -5.35 -1.92
C ARG A 32 -0.42 -5.29 -0.76
N ALA A 33 -0.90 -5.05 0.47
CA ALA A 33 -0.07 -5.09 1.68
C ALA A 33 0.60 -6.46 1.91
N ARG A 34 -0.09 -7.57 1.58
CA ARG A 34 0.50 -8.92 1.65
C ARG A 34 1.61 -9.11 0.62
N GLN A 35 1.44 -8.61 -0.61
CA GLN A 35 2.50 -8.66 -1.63
C GLN A 35 3.75 -7.90 -1.17
N ILE A 36 3.58 -6.69 -0.62
CA ILE A 36 4.69 -5.89 -0.06
C ILE A 36 5.36 -6.63 1.10
N THR A 37 4.56 -7.25 1.98
CA THR A 37 5.09 -8.05 3.10
C THR A 37 5.92 -9.24 2.59
N SER A 38 5.41 -9.98 1.61
CA SER A 38 6.12 -11.10 0.99
C SER A 38 7.42 -10.65 0.33
N TYR A 39 7.41 -9.50 -0.37
CA TYR A 39 8.63 -8.92 -0.94
C TYR A 39 9.71 -8.70 0.10
N TYR A 40 9.39 -8.02 1.22
CA TYR A 40 10.37 -7.80 2.30
C TYR A 40 10.80 -9.09 2.99
N GLY A 41 9.92 -10.09 3.10
CA GLY A 41 10.25 -11.40 3.66
C GLY A 41 11.17 -12.25 2.78
N GLN A 42 11.20 -12.01 1.48
CA GLN A 42 11.99 -12.75 0.49
C GLN A 42 13.28 -12.03 0.06
N LEU A 43 13.62 -10.90 0.71
CA LEU A 43 14.86 -10.17 0.43
C LEU A 43 16.08 -11.05 0.79
N GLY A 44 16.61 -11.75 -0.22
CA GLY A 44 17.73 -12.68 -0.08
C GLY A 44 17.50 -14.06 -0.70
N GLU A 45 16.25 -14.41 -1.04
CA GLU A 45 15.89 -15.73 -1.60
C GLU A 45 16.03 -15.81 -3.14
N GLY A 46 16.48 -14.75 -3.79
CA GLY A 46 16.61 -14.66 -5.25
C GLY A 46 15.50 -13.85 -5.92
N LEU A 47 15.77 -13.35 -7.12
CA LEU A 47 14.89 -12.43 -7.85
C LEU A 47 13.59 -13.13 -8.30
N GLY A 48 12.46 -12.44 -8.17
CA GLY A 48 11.23 -12.73 -8.94
C GLY A 48 10.03 -13.33 -8.21
N ALA A 49 10.09 -13.56 -6.90
CA ALA A 49 8.97 -14.17 -6.18
C ALA A 49 7.84 -13.19 -5.79
N SER A 50 8.16 -11.91 -5.53
CA SER A 50 7.18 -10.90 -5.09
C SER A 50 7.45 -9.52 -5.69
N VAL A 51 6.37 -8.77 -5.92
CA VAL A 51 6.43 -7.41 -6.48
C VAL A 51 6.83 -6.40 -5.41
N PRO A 52 7.91 -5.61 -5.59
CA PRO A 52 8.33 -4.58 -4.64
C PRO A 52 7.27 -3.49 -4.45
N PRO A 53 7.41 -2.60 -3.44
CA PRO A 53 6.70 -1.33 -3.43
C PRO A 53 6.86 -0.58 -4.77
N GLN A 54 5.78 -0.03 -5.30
CA GLN A 54 5.75 0.67 -6.60
C GLN A 54 6.01 2.17 -6.48
N ILE A 55 6.03 2.69 -5.25
CA ILE A 55 6.32 4.09 -4.96
C ILE A 55 7.40 4.20 -3.89
N THR A 56 8.05 5.35 -3.84
CA THR A 56 8.91 5.70 -2.70
C THR A 56 8.02 6.19 -1.56
N SER A 57 7.94 5.41 -0.48
CA SER A 57 7.09 5.68 0.67
C SER A 57 7.90 6.02 1.92
N THR A 58 7.43 6.97 2.73
CA THR A 58 7.96 7.22 4.09
C THR A 58 7.37 6.28 5.13
N PHE A 59 6.24 5.64 4.82
CA PHE A 59 5.58 4.72 5.73
C PHE A 59 6.39 3.42 5.88
N ARG A 60 6.38 2.84 7.09
CA ARG A 60 7.04 1.56 7.38
C ARG A 60 6.09 0.36 7.40
N LYS A 61 4.78 0.60 7.43
CA LYS A 61 3.77 -0.46 7.51
C LYS A 61 3.30 -0.81 6.10
N PRO A 62 3.30 -2.09 5.69
CA PRO A 62 2.89 -2.50 4.35
C PRO A 62 1.49 -2.04 3.95
N LEU A 63 0.55 -1.96 4.90
CA LEU A 63 -0.80 -1.45 4.61
C LEU A 63 -0.79 0.05 4.30
N SER A 64 -0.01 0.86 5.02
CA SER A 64 0.12 2.28 4.74
C SER A 64 0.78 2.52 3.38
N MET A 65 1.84 1.77 3.06
CA MET A 65 2.45 1.81 1.71
C MET A 65 1.43 1.42 0.62
N ALA A 66 0.64 0.37 0.86
CA ALA A 66 -0.37 -0.09 -0.10
C ALA A 66 -1.47 0.96 -0.34
N LEU A 67 -1.95 1.64 0.70
CA LEU A 67 -2.93 2.73 0.55
C LEU A 67 -2.31 3.93 -0.16
N GLU A 68 -1.05 4.27 0.13
CA GLU A 68 -0.34 5.32 -0.59
C GLU A 68 -0.18 4.98 -2.08
N GLU A 69 0.12 3.73 -2.43
CA GLU A 69 0.16 3.27 -3.84
C GLU A 69 -1.20 3.37 -4.54
N VAL A 70 -2.29 3.06 -3.84
CA VAL A 70 -3.66 3.18 -4.39
C VAL A 70 -4.02 4.63 -4.64
N SER A 71 -3.47 5.57 -3.86
CA SER A 71 -3.78 7.01 -3.98
C SER A 71 -3.07 7.74 -5.13
N VAL A 72 -2.21 7.05 -5.89
CA VAL A 72 -1.47 7.61 -7.05
C VAL A 72 -2.21 7.32 -8.34
#